data_AF-A0A1M6BER5-F1
#
_entry.id   AF-A0A1M6BER5-F1
#
_cell.length_a   1.000
_cell.length_b   1.000
_cell.length_c   1.000
_cell.angle_alpha   90.00
_cell.angle_beta   90.00
_cell.angle_gamma   90.00
#
_symmetry.space_group_name_H-M   'P 1'
#
loop_
_entity.id
_entity.type
_entity.pdbx_description
1 polymer ?
#
loop_
_entity_poly.entity_id
_entity_poly.type
_entity_poly.pdbx_seq_one_letter_code
_entity_poly.pdbx_strand_id
1 'polypeptide(L)'
;MSVIFFDIGATLADPQPEPDGSLTLRPLPRVFAALDALGEAPKGIISNPGSAKAAVARALAEAFPGRFTDAALVLWGVKDSRGIFDRAVAATGGAADSCVFVGEDAQERGFAREAGMRTAAHPVFALAAAEDRPVLRARIEVRDDQDLRSLTAAMDETEAVPAEVVSERLVLAMVTTRGVDALERAGFTVDVRGPVEETARADAEQDDAERRATEKFVEDLLARGEAVYEGEEPTPRTTHVVERTDDGRLSVRRLRFLH
;
A
#
# COMPACT_ATOMS: atom_id res chain seq x y z
N MET A 1 20.75 3.98 -13.10
CA MET A 1 20.55 3.35 -11.77
C MET A 1 19.16 3.76 -11.32
N SER A 2 18.35 2.83 -10.82
CA SER A 2 16.97 3.16 -10.47
C SER A 2 16.91 4.02 -9.20
N VAL A 3 15.97 4.96 -9.14
CA VAL A 3 15.62 5.70 -7.93
C VAL A 3 14.39 5.03 -7.30
N ILE A 4 14.46 4.76 -6.01
CA ILE A 4 13.44 4.00 -5.29
C ILE A 4 12.74 4.91 -4.30
N PHE A 5 11.49 5.21 -4.57
CA PHE A 5 10.62 5.99 -3.69
C PHE A 5 9.79 5.05 -2.82
N PHE A 6 9.68 5.39 -1.54
CA PHE A 6 8.87 4.64 -0.59
C PHE A 6 7.74 5.50 -0.05
N ASP A 7 6.57 4.90 0.15
CA ASP A 7 5.64 5.40 1.13
C ASP A 7 6.14 5.14 2.56
N ILE A 8 5.58 5.85 3.54
CA ILE A 8 5.90 5.66 4.96
C ILE A 8 4.91 4.70 5.61
N GLY A 9 3.62 5.08 5.66
CA GLY A 9 2.60 4.37 6.43
C GLY A 9 2.35 2.96 5.90
N ALA A 10 2.31 1.98 6.79
CA ALA A 10 2.09 0.56 6.46
C ALA A 10 3.07 -0.02 5.39
N THR A 11 4.14 0.72 5.07
CA THR A 11 5.13 0.36 4.06
C THR A 11 6.53 0.32 4.68
N LEU A 12 7.00 1.44 5.24
CA LEU A 12 8.26 1.52 5.97
C LEU A 12 8.06 1.44 7.48
N ALA A 13 6.99 2.05 8.00
CA ALA A 13 6.77 2.17 9.42
C ALA A 13 5.29 2.38 9.77
N ASP A 14 4.94 2.01 11.00
CA ASP A 14 3.69 2.41 11.63
C ASP A 14 3.87 3.77 12.31
N PRO A 15 3.11 4.81 11.93
CA PRO A 15 3.09 6.07 12.64
C PRO A 15 2.39 5.92 14.00
N GLN A 16 3.04 6.36 15.07
CA GLN A 16 2.54 6.32 16.44
C GLN A 16 2.44 7.75 16.97
N PRO A 17 1.24 8.33 17.08
CA PRO A 17 1.05 9.64 17.69
C PRO A 17 1.28 9.54 19.20
N GLU A 18 2.04 10.48 19.74
CA GLU A 18 2.34 10.55 21.18
C GLU A 18 1.40 11.55 21.88
N PRO A 19 1.18 11.42 23.20
CA PRO A 19 0.28 12.31 23.95
C PRO A 19 0.67 13.80 23.93
N ASP A 20 1.94 14.11 23.68
CA ASP A 20 2.47 15.48 23.58
C ASP A 20 2.28 16.10 22.17
N GLY A 21 1.61 15.38 21.26
CA GLY A 21 1.40 15.78 19.88
C GLY A 21 2.61 15.52 18.98
N SER A 22 3.66 14.87 19.49
CA SER A 22 4.74 14.35 18.66
C SER A 22 4.34 13.06 17.95
N LEU A 23 5.21 12.60 17.05
CA LEU A 23 4.98 11.41 16.24
C LEU A 23 6.26 10.60 16.26
N THR A 24 6.16 9.30 16.54
CA THR A 24 7.23 8.34 16.34
C THR A 24 6.88 7.44 15.15
N LEU A 25 7.89 6.98 14.43
CA LEU A 25 7.72 5.96 13.39
C LEU A 25 8.32 4.67 13.90
N ARG A 26 7.52 3.60 13.97
CA ARG A 26 8.00 2.26 14.31
C ARG A 26 8.27 1.49 13.02
N PRO A 27 9.54 1.24 12.63
CA PRO A 27 9.83 0.54 11.39
C PRO A 27 9.18 -0.85 11.35
N LEU A 28 8.62 -1.20 10.20
CA LEU A 28 8.04 -2.52 9.99
C LEU A 28 9.13 -3.60 9.93
N PRO A 29 8.77 -4.88 10.17
CA PRO A 29 9.73 -5.98 10.06
C PRO A 29 10.48 -5.96 8.73
N ARG A 30 11.79 -6.25 8.79
CA ARG A 30 12.69 -6.41 7.64
C ARG A 30 12.94 -5.16 6.79
N VAL A 31 12.33 -4.01 7.12
CA VAL A 31 12.53 -2.77 6.35
C VAL A 31 14.01 -2.39 6.29
N PHE A 32 14.74 -2.42 7.41
CA PHE A 32 16.17 -2.10 7.38
C PHE A 32 16.98 -3.06 6.50
N ALA A 33 16.74 -4.36 6.60
CA ALA A 33 17.40 -5.35 5.75
C ALA A 33 17.10 -5.12 4.26
N ALA A 34 15.85 -4.77 3.93
CA ALA A 34 15.46 -4.40 2.57
C ALA A 34 16.17 -3.12 2.11
N LEU A 35 16.24 -2.08 2.94
CA LEU A 35 16.95 -0.84 2.62
C LEU A 35 18.47 -1.04 2.47
N ASP A 36 19.06 -1.95 3.24
CA ASP A 36 20.47 -2.35 3.16
C ASP A 36 20.77 -3.10 1.85
N ALA A 37 19.89 -4.02 1.43
CA ALA A 37 20.03 -4.77 0.20
C ALA A 37 20.04 -3.89 -1.06
N LEU A 38 19.48 -2.68 -0.98
CA LEU A 38 19.51 -1.69 -2.06
C LEU A 38 20.85 -0.96 -2.19
N GLY A 39 21.77 -1.12 -1.23
CA GLY A 39 23.08 -0.49 -1.24
C GLY A 39 23.02 1.02 -1.46
N GLU A 40 23.82 1.52 -2.40
CA GLU A 40 23.93 2.95 -2.73
C GLU A 40 22.85 3.46 -3.69
N ALA A 41 21.84 2.65 -4.04
CA ALA A 41 20.74 3.14 -4.88
C ALA A 41 20.08 4.38 -4.25
N PRO A 42 19.78 5.45 -5.02
CA PRO A 42 19.10 6.63 -4.50
C PRO A 42 17.71 6.28 -3.93
N LYS A 43 17.43 6.74 -2.72
CA LYS A 43 16.19 6.45 -2.00
C LYS A 43 15.44 7.75 -1.72
N GLY A 44 14.16 7.75 -2.02
CA GLY A 44 13.25 8.88 -1.81
C GLY A 44 12.02 8.48 -1.02
N ILE A 45 11.20 9.48 -0.71
CA ILE A 45 9.90 9.33 -0.05
C ILE A 45 8.83 9.98 -0.91
N ILE A 46 7.69 9.31 -1.05
CA ILE A 46 6.44 9.91 -1.53
C ILE A 46 5.38 9.57 -0.49
N SER A 47 4.94 10.55 0.31
CA SER A 47 3.96 10.29 1.35
C SER A 47 3.01 11.47 1.57
N ASN A 48 1.83 11.18 2.11
CA ASN A 48 0.82 12.17 2.44
C ASN A 48 0.69 12.34 3.96
N PRO A 49 1.43 13.27 4.59
CA PRO A 49 1.39 13.46 6.03
C PRO A 49 0.22 14.37 6.47
N GLY A 50 -0.61 14.86 5.54
CA GLY A 50 -1.61 15.88 5.81
C GLY A 50 -1.00 17.13 6.49
N SER A 51 -1.64 17.59 7.57
CA SER A 51 -1.17 18.72 8.37
C SER A 51 0.07 18.41 9.22
N ALA A 52 0.43 17.13 9.40
CA ALA A 52 1.51 16.68 10.27
C ALA A 52 2.90 16.61 9.59
N LYS A 53 3.07 17.24 8.42
CA LYS A 53 4.30 17.18 7.60
C LYS A 53 5.60 17.36 8.39
N ALA A 54 5.68 18.39 9.25
CA ALA A 54 6.90 18.67 10.00
C ALA A 54 7.22 17.57 11.04
N ALA A 55 6.18 17.04 11.71
CA ALA A 55 6.33 15.96 12.68
C ALA A 55 6.78 14.67 11.99
N VAL A 56 6.15 14.31 10.85
CA VAL A 56 6.52 13.14 10.03
C VAL A 56 7.95 13.25 9.51
N ALA A 57 8.36 14.41 9.01
CA ALA A 57 9.73 14.61 8.50
C ALA A 57 10.79 14.42 9.60
N ARG A 58 10.54 14.91 10.82
CA ARG A 58 11.42 14.69 11.97
C ARG A 58 11.45 13.21 12.37
N ALA A 59 10.29 12.59 12.50
CA ALA A 59 10.17 11.18 12.88
C ALA A 59 10.84 10.24 11.86
N LEU A 60 10.76 10.57 10.56
CA LEU A 60 11.48 9.87 9.49
C LEU A 60 13.00 9.96 9.66
N ALA A 61 13.53 11.15 9.94
CA ALA A 61 14.96 11.34 10.13
C ALA A 61 15.50 10.59 11.37
N GLU A 62 14.70 10.53 12.43
CA GLU A 62 15.02 9.82 13.67
C GLU A 62 14.94 8.28 13.50
N ALA A 63 13.89 7.78 12.84
CA ALA A 63 13.70 6.34 12.65
C ALA A 63 14.62 5.75 11.57
N PHE A 64 14.99 6.53 10.55
CA PHE A 64 15.80 6.07 9.41
C PHE A 64 17.04 6.95 9.20
N PRO A 65 17.94 7.03 10.18
CA PRO A 65 19.09 7.93 10.13
C PRO A 65 19.98 7.61 8.94
N GLY A 66 20.24 8.63 8.11
CA GLY A 66 21.11 8.53 6.93
C GLY A 66 20.54 7.76 5.74
N ARG A 67 19.27 7.34 5.76
CA ARG A 67 18.67 6.55 4.66
C ARG A 67 18.04 7.38 3.55
N PHE A 68 17.51 8.55 3.88
CA PHE A 68 16.80 9.46 2.97
C PHE A 68 17.42 10.86 3.02
N THR A 69 18.64 10.97 2.50
CA THR A 69 19.48 12.18 2.64
C THR A 69 19.26 13.22 1.55
N ASP A 70 18.74 12.83 0.40
CA ASP A 70 18.44 13.75 -0.69
C ASP A 70 17.05 14.37 -0.51
N ALA A 71 17.01 15.61 -0.05
CA ALA A 71 15.78 16.35 0.16
C ALA A 71 14.98 16.57 -1.15
N ALA A 72 15.61 16.52 -2.33
CA ALA A 72 14.90 16.63 -3.60
C ALA A 72 14.08 15.37 -3.91
N LEU A 73 14.42 14.23 -3.30
CA LEU A 73 13.69 12.96 -3.44
C LEU A 73 12.64 12.74 -2.34
N VAL A 74 12.42 13.72 -1.45
CA VAL A 74 11.41 13.66 -0.38
C VAL A 74 10.22 14.53 -0.75
N LEU A 75 9.16 13.89 -1.22
CA LEU A 75 7.97 14.52 -1.78
C LEU A 75 6.77 14.30 -0.85
N TRP A 76 6.11 15.40 -0.49
CA TRP A 76 4.95 15.40 0.38
C TRP A 76 3.71 15.84 -0.40
N GLY A 77 2.63 15.09 -0.29
CA GLY A 77 1.34 15.46 -0.86
C GLY A 77 0.40 14.28 -1.03
N VAL A 78 -0.83 14.57 -1.42
CA VAL A 78 -1.86 13.57 -1.68
C VAL A 78 -1.45 12.67 -2.86
N LYS A 79 -1.76 11.37 -2.75
CA LYS A 79 -1.46 10.32 -3.72
C LYS A 79 -2.75 9.81 -4.40
N ASP A 80 -3.66 10.73 -4.70
CA ASP A 80 -4.98 10.46 -5.32
C ASP A 80 -4.98 10.58 -6.84
N SER A 81 -3.81 10.85 -7.43
CA SER A 81 -3.62 11.05 -8.86
C SER A 81 -2.15 10.85 -9.25
N ARG A 82 -1.88 10.71 -10.55
CA ARG A 82 -0.50 10.63 -11.09
C ARG A 82 0.38 11.84 -10.77
N GLY A 83 -0.19 12.98 -10.37
CA GLY A 83 0.51 14.27 -10.31
C GLY A 83 1.72 14.32 -9.35
N ILE A 84 1.68 13.63 -8.21
CA ILE A 84 2.85 13.57 -7.31
C ILE A 84 3.94 12.64 -7.84
N PHE A 85 3.55 11.56 -8.51
CA PHE A 85 4.47 10.61 -9.13
C PHE A 85 5.18 11.22 -10.34
N ASP A 86 4.48 12.03 -11.15
CA ASP A 86 5.10 12.82 -12.22
C ASP A 86 6.16 13.79 -11.68
N ARG A 87 5.90 14.42 -10.52
CA ARG A 87 6.91 15.27 -9.85
C ARG A 87 8.11 14.46 -9.37
N ALA A 88 7.88 13.24 -8.89
CA ALA A 88 8.96 12.33 -8.48
C ALA A 88 9.86 11.97 -9.66
N VAL A 89 9.25 11.59 -10.79
CA VAL A 89 9.98 11.32 -12.04
C VAL A 89 10.72 12.55 -12.55
N ALA A 90 10.12 13.74 -12.48
CA ALA A 90 10.79 14.98 -12.87
C ALA A 90 12.03 15.27 -11.98
N ALA A 91 11.94 14.99 -10.67
CA ALA A 91 13.05 15.16 -9.73
C ALA A 91 14.25 14.23 -10.04
N THR A 92 14.04 13.14 -10.77
CA THR A 92 15.11 12.21 -11.21
C THR A 92 15.64 12.49 -12.62
N GLY A 93 15.21 13.60 -13.25
CA GLY A 93 15.61 13.95 -14.61
C GLY A 93 14.70 13.38 -15.70
N GLY A 94 13.54 12.81 -15.35
CA GLY A 94 12.47 12.45 -16.30
C GLY A 94 12.44 11.00 -16.77
N ALA A 95 13.32 10.12 -16.28
CA ALA A 95 13.35 8.71 -16.65
C ALA A 95 12.40 7.88 -15.78
N ALA A 96 11.12 7.81 -16.18
CA ALA A 96 10.07 7.14 -15.42
C ALA A 96 10.34 5.64 -15.18
N ASP A 97 10.82 4.94 -16.21
CA ASP A 97 11.18 3.51 -16.16
C ASP A 97 12.33 3.21 -15.18
N SER A 98 13.14 4.22 -14.89
CA SER A 98 14.22 4.19 -13.91
C SER A 98 13.74 4.55 -12.50
N CYS A 99 12.43 4.70 -12.29
CA CYS A 99 11.85 4.96 -10.98
C CYS A 99 11.02 3.77 -10.50
N VAL A 100 11.13 3.46 -9.20
CA VAL A 100 10.31 2.45 -8.52
C VAL A 100 9.54 3.14 -7.40
N PHE A 101 8.22 2.90 -7.32
CA PHE A 101 7.43 3.25 -6.15
C PHE A 101 7.10 2.00 -5.32
N VAL A 102 7.42 2.06 -4.04
CA VAL A 102 7.15 1.00 -3.06
C VAL A 102 6.09 1.52 -2.10
N GLY A 103 4.95 0.84 -2.05
CA GLY A 103 3.82 1.21 -1.19
C GLY A 103 2.81 0.07 -1.10
N GLU A 104 2.15 -0.09 0.05
CA GLU A 104 1.15 -1.15 0.25
C GLU A 104 -0.13 -0.92 -0.57
N ASP A 105 -0.48 0.34 -0.83
CA ASP A 105 -1.78 0.68 -1.43
C ASP A 105 -1.77 0.40 -2.94
N ALA A 106 -2.71 -0.41 -3.40
CA ALA A 106 -2.80 -0.82 -4.80
C ALA A 106 -3.20 0.32 -5.75
N GLN A 107 -4.01 1.26 -5.28
CA GLN A 107 -4.48 2.42 -6.04
C GLN A 107 -3.34 3.42 -6.24
N GLU A 108 -2.55 3.71 -5.20
CA GLU A 108 -1.36 4.55 -5.29
C GLU A 108 -0.33 3.96 -6.26
N ARG A 109 -0.08 2.64 -6.17
CA ARG A 109 0.73 1.94 -7.18
C ARG A 109 0.12 2.05 -8.57
N GLY A 110 -1.21 2.09 -8.69
CA GLY A 110 -1.93 2.41 -9.92
C GLY A 110 -1.47 3.71 -10.55
N PHE A 111 -1.53 4.81 -9.78
CA PHE A 111 -1.10 6.14 -10.23
C PHE A 111 0.40 6.22 -10.52
N ALA A 112 1.24 5.54 -9.74
CA ALA A 112 2.67 5.46 -10.02
C ALA A 112 2.95 4.79 -11.39
N ARG A 113 2.21 3.72 -11.72
CA ARG A 113 2.30 3.06 -13.04
C ARG A 113 1.80 3.96 -14.16
N GLU A 114 0.74 4.73 -13.96
CA GLU A 114 0.28 5.73 -14.93
C GLU A 114 1.34 6.81 -15.22
N ALA A 115 2.15 7.13 -14.21
CA ALA A 115 3.34 7.99 -14.34
C ALA A 115 4.54 7.28 -14.99
N GLY A 116 4.43 6.00 -15.33
CA GLY A 116 5.48 5.20 -15.98
C GLY A 116 6.49 4.57 -15.02
N MET A 117 6.25 4.64 -13.71
CA MET A 117 7.11 4.01 -12.71
C MET A 117 6.84 2.51 -12.63
N ARG A 118 7.87 1.74 -12.24
CA ARG A 118 7.69 0.37 -11.75
C ARG A 118 7.21 0.40 -10.31
N THR A 119 6.58 -0.68 -9.84
CA THR A 119 5.99 -0.71 -8.51
C THR A 119 6.30 -1.97 -7.71
N ALA A 120 6.28 -1.86 -6.39
CA ALA A 120 6.37 -2.99 -5.48
C ALA A 120 5.42 -2.79 -4.29
N ALA A 121 4.76 -3.87 -3.87
CA ALA A 121 3.82 -3.83 -2.74
C ALA A 121 4.51 -3.87 -1.35
N HIS A 122 5.81 -4.18 -1.30
CA HIS A 122 6.55 -4.32 -0.05
C HIS A 122 8.05 -3.99 -0.26
N PRO A 123 8.76 -3.39 0.72
CA PRO A 123 10.19 -3.05 0.60
C PRO A 123 11.10 -4.20 0.19
N VAL A 124 10.81 -5.43 0.64
CA VAL A 124 11.54 -6.65 0.25
C VAL A 124 11.58 -6.86 -1.27
N PHE A 125 10.58 -6.37 -2.01
CA PHE A 125 10.50 -6.50 -3.47
C PHE A 125 11.04 -5.28 -4.23
N ALA A 126 11.55 -4.26 -3.54
CA ALA A 126 12.03 -3.03 -4.18
C ALA A 126 13.14 -3.32 -5.20
N LEU A 127 14.08 -4.21 -4.87
CA LEU A 127 15.15 -4.60 -5.77
C LEU A 127 14.61 -5.40 -6.96
N ALA A 128 13.69 -6.34 -6.73
CA ALA A 128 13.05 -7.10 -7.79
C ALA A 128 12.34 -6.18 -8.79
N ALA A 129 11.57 -5.21 -8.32
CA ALA A 129 10.94 -4.20 -9.17
C ALA A 129 11.99 -3.35 -9.92
N ALA A 130 13.08 -2.95 -9.27
CA ALA A 130 14.17 -2.21 -9.91
C ALA A 130 14.93 -3.04 -10.99
N GLU A 131 14.88 -4.36 -10.89
CA GLU A 131 15.43 -5.32 -11.85
C GLU A 131 14.40 -5.85 -12.86
N ASP A 132 13.16 -5.33 -12.83
CA ASP A 132 12.04 -5.79 -13.66
C ASP A 132 11.71 -7.28 -13.49
N ARG A 133 11.89 -7.80 -12.27
CA ARG A 133 11.54 -9.17 -11.90
C ARG A 133 10.13 -9.22 -11.31
N PRO A 134 9.30 -10.17 -11.74
CA PRO A 134 7.92 -10.26 -11.28
C PRO A 134 7.85 -10.71 -9.82
N VAL A 135 6.83 -10.20 -9.12
CA VAL A 135 6.35 -10.73 -7.85
C VAL A 135 5.07 -11.53 -8.10
N LEU A 136 5.05 -12.76 -7.63
CA LEU A 136 4.03 -13.76 -7.85
C LEU A 136 3.25 -13.98 -6.55
N ARG A 137 1.96 -14.30 -6.66
CA ARG A 137 1.22 -14.85 -5.52
C ARG A 137 1.65 -16.31 -5.36
N ALA A 138 1.67 -16.81 -4.13
CA ALA A 138 1.95 -18.21 -3.85
C ALA A 138 1.09 -18.72 -2.71
N ARG A 139 0.78 -20.02 -2.77
CA ARG A 139 0.16 -20.78 -1.70
C ARG A 139 1.24 -21.68 -1.09
N ILE A 140 1.48 -21.54 0.20
CA ILE A 140 2.48 -22.35 0.92
C ILE A 140 1.74 -23.20 1.95
N GLU A 141 1.88 -24.52 1.80
CA GLU A 141 1.33 -25.49 2.74
C GLU A 141 2.42 -25.90 3.75
N VAL A 142 2.10 -25.79 5.04
CA VAL A 142 2.98 -26.21 6.13
C VAL A 142 2.66 -27.65 6.48
N ARG A 143 3.66 -28.52 6.36
CA ARG A 143 3.53 -29.97 6.62
C ARG A 143 3.43 -30.24 8.13
N ASP A 144 2.94 -31.41 8.50
CA ASP A 144 2.78 -31.80 9.92
C ASP A 144 4.09 -31.82 10.72
N ASP A 145 5.23 -31.98 10.05
CA ASP A 145 6.58 -31.94 10.64
C ASP A 145 7.21 -30.54 10.63
N GLN A 146 6.47 -29.52 10.18
CA GLN A 146 6.88 -28.13 10.09
C GLN A 146 5.93 -27.25 10.92
N ASP A 147 6.37 -26.04 11.26
CA ASP A 147 5.52 -25.05 11.91
C ASP A 147 5.60 -23.68 11.23
N LEU A 148 4.62 -22.82 11.50
CA LEU A 148 4.55 -21.46 10.94
C LEU A 148 5.77 -20.61 11.30
N ARG A 149 6.41 -20.88 12.44
CA ARG A 149 7.58 -20.11 12.89
C ARG A 149 8.80 -20.45 12.03
N SER A 150 9.01 -21.71 11.69
CA SER A 150 10.03 -22.15 10.74
C SER A 150 9.76 -21.57 9.35
N LEU A 151 8.51 -21.52 8.89
CA LEU A 151 8.17 -20.87 7.63
C LEU A 151 8.49 -19.37 7.68
N THR A 152 8.09 -18.68 8.75
CA THR A 152 8.35 -17.25 8.92
C THR A 152 9.85 -16.96 8.89
N ALA A 153 10.65 -17.74 9.62
CA ALA A 153 12.10 -17.61 9.62
C ALA A 153 12.71 -17.80 8.21
N ALA A 154 12.23 -18.78 7.45
CA ALA A 154 12.67 -18.98 6.06
C ALA A 154 12.23 -17.84 5.13
N MET A 155 11.04 -17.28 5.32
CA MET A 155 10.58 -16.11 4.56
C MET A 155 11.39 -14.85 4.90
N ASP A 156 11.80 -14.68 6.15
CA ASP A 156 12.58 -13.53 6.61
C ASP A 156 13.94 -13.41 5.91
N GLU A 157 14.53 -14.54 5.53
CA GLU A 157 15.82 -14.63 4.83
C GLU A 157 15.71 -14.56 3.29
N THR A 158 14.51 -14.42 2.74
CA THR A 158 14.27 -14.60 1.30
C THR A 158 13.40 -13.49 0.69
N GLU A 159 13.28 -13.46 -0.63
CA GLU A 159 12.35 -12.55 -1.33
C GLU A 159 10.91 -13.09 -1.29
N ALA A 160 10.38 -13.29 -0.09
CA ALA A 160 9.04 -13.78 0.19
C ALA A 160 8.43 -13.02 1.38
N VAL A 161 7.14 -12.67 1.31
CA VAL A 161 6.42 -11.95 2.37
C VAL A 161 5.04 -12.59 2.54
N PRO A 162 4.59 -12.89 3.78
CA PRO A 162 3.24 -13.39 3.99
C PRO A 162 2.23 -12.29 3.65
N ALA A 163 1.24 -12.64 2.83
CA ALA A 163 0.11 -11.77 2.51
C ALA A 163 -1.08 -12.07 3.44
N GLU A 164 -1.36 -13.35 3.69
CA GLU A 164 -2.45 -13.79 4.57
C GLU A 164 -2.13 -15.16 5.18
N VAL A 165 -2.36 -15.31 6.48
CA VAL A 165 -2.31 -16.62 7.16
C VAL A 165 -3.73 -17.16 7.24
N VAL A 166 -4.06 -18.08 6.34
CA VAL A 166 -5.43 -18.65 6.21
C VAL A 166 -5.69 -19.69 7.30
N SER A 167 -4.66 -20.45 7.68
CA SER A 167 -4.70 -21.38 8.81
C SER A 167 -3.28 -21.70 9.31
N GLU A 168 -3.17 -22.49 10.38
CA GLU A 168 -1.89 -23.01 10.87
C GLU A 168 -1.10 -23.81 9.81
N ARG A 169 -1.77 -24.27 8.75
CA ARG A 169 -1.18 -25.07 7.68
C ARG A 169 -1.14 -24.40 6.32
N LEU A 170 -1.61 -23.16 6.22
CA LEU A 170 -1.81 -22.51 4.93
C LEU A 170 -1.52 -21.02 5.01
N VAL A 171 -0.53 -20.59 4.25
CA VAL A 171 -0.13 -19.19 4.10
C VAL A 171 -0.22 -18.80 2.63
N LEU A 172 -0.91 -17.69 2.35
CA LEU A 172 -0.81 -16.99 1.08
C LEU A 172 0.34 -15.99 1.18
N ALA A 173 1.21 -15.99 0.18
CA ALA A 173 2.42 -15.18 0.16
C ALA A 173 2.58 -14.43 -1.16
N MET A 174 3.33 -13.33 -1.10
CA MET A 174 3.96 -12.73 -2.26
C MET A 174 5.40 -13.22 -2.31
N VAL A 175 5.87 -13.64 -3.50
CA VAL A 175 7.20 -14.23 -3.67
C VAL A 175 7.80 -13.83 -5.02
N THR A 176 9.11 -13.69 -5.09
CA THR A 176 9.81 -13.70 -6.40
C THR A 176 10.24 -15.12 -6.74
N THR A 177 10.70 -15.35 -7.96
CA THR A 177 11.31 -16.64 -8.34
C THR A 177 12.47 -17.02 -7.43
N ARG A 178 13.31 -16.06 -7.01
CA ARG A 178 14.39 -16.30 -6.03
C ARG A 178 13.85 -16.69 -4.66
N GLY A 179 12.74 -16.08 -4.25
CA GLY A 179 12.03 -16.43 -3.01
C GLY A 179 11.52 -17.86 -3.05
N VAL A 180 10.91 -18.27 -4.17
CA VAL A 180 10.45 -19.67 -4.40
C VAL A 180 11.61 -20.65 -4.26
N ASP A 181 12.69 -20.44 -5.01
CA ASP A 181 13.87 -21.34 -5.01
C ASP A 181 14.50 -21.47 -3.61
N ALA A 182 14.44 -20.42 -2.80
CA ALA A 182 14.98 -20.42 -1.45
C ALA A 182 14.05 -21.13 -0.45
N LEU A 183 12.74 -20.92 -0.54
CA LEU A 183 11.75 -21.62 0.27
C LEU A 183 11.70 -23.12 -0.04
N GLU A 184 11.80 -23.51 -1.31
CA GLU A 184 11.86 -24.92 -1.71
C GLU A 184 13.12 -25.60 -1.20
N ARG A 185 14.28 -24.91 -1.24
CA ARG A 185 15.52 -25.41 -0.62
C ARG A 185 15.44 -25.54 0.90
N ALA A 186 14.63 -24.70 1.54
CA ALA A 186 14.30 -24.81 2.97
C ALA A 186 13.26 -25.91 3.26
N GLY A 187 12.78 -26.63 2.25
CA GLY A 187 11.87 -27.77 2.40
C GLY A 187 10.39 -27.40 2.38
N PHE A 188 10.01 -26.17 2.01
CA PHE A 188 8.61 -25.78 1.87
C PHE A 188 8.10 -26.07 0.46
N THR A 189 6.83 -26.49 0.36
CA THR A 189 6.16 -26.63 -0.93
C THR A 189 5.50 -25.31 -1.30
N VAL A 190 5.88 -24.72 -2.43
CA VAL A 190 5.40 -23.42 -2.89
C VAL A 190 4.59 -23.59 -4.17
N ASP A 191 3.27 -23.46 -4.06
CA ASP A 191 2.37 -23.48 -5.22
C ASP A 191 2.19 -22.06 -5.76
N VAL A 192 3.00 -21.73 -6.77
CA VAL A 192 3.06 -20.42 -7.41
C VAL A 192 1.79 -20.16 -8.24
N ARG A 193 1.23 -18.98 -8.05
CA ARG A 193 0.08 -18.42 -8.79
C ARG A 193 0.55 -17.28 -9.69
N GLY A 194 -0.38 -16.69 -10.43
CA GLY A 194 -0.10 -15.58 -11.33
C GLY A 194 0.51 -14.34 -10.65
N PRO A 195 0.93 -13.34 -11.44
CA PRO A 195 1.51 -12.10 -10.95
C PRO A 195 0.58 -11.36 -9.98
N VAL A 196 1.15 -10.77 -8.92
CA VAL A 196 0.38 -10.01 -7.92
C VAL A 196 -0.39 -8.86 -8.57
N GLU A 197 0.24 -8.18 -9.53
CA GLU A 197 -0.27 -6.96 -10.14
C GLU A 197 -1.49 -7.18 -11.04
N GLU A 198 -1.60 -8.33 -11.70
CA GLU A 198 -2.76 -8.66 -12.54
C GLU A 198 -4.03 -8.81 -11.70
N THR A 199 -3.92 -9.49 -10.56
CA THR A 199 -5.01 -9.61 -9.61
C THR A 199 -5.31 -8.31 -8.86
N ALA A 200 -4.29 -7.55 -8.43
CA ALA A 200 -4.52 -6.28 -7.73
C ALA A 200 -5.18 -5.22 -8.63
N ARG A 201 -4.91 -5.24 -9.94
CA ARG A 201 -5.63 -4.42 -10.92
C ARG A 201 -7.10 -4.80 -10.99
N ALA A 202 -7.41 -6.10 -11.05
CA ALA A 202 -8.79 -6.56 -11.07
C ALA A 202 -9.55 -6.19 -9.79
N ASP A 203 -8.91 -6.35 -8.62
CA ASP A 203 -9.49 -6.00 -7.31
C ASP A 203 -9.75 -4.48 -7.22
N ALA A 204 -8.77 -3.65 -7.60
CA ALA A 204 -8.91 -2.18 -7.58
C ALA A 204 -9.96 -1.67 -8.59
N GLU A 205 -10.04 -2.28 -9.78
CA GLU A 205 -11.07 -1.94 -10.77
C GLU A 205 -12.48 -2.24 -10.25
N GLN A 206 -12.64 -3.32 -9.49
CA GLN A 206 -13.90 -3.69 -8.86
C GLN A 206 -14.29 -2.67 -7.76
N ASP A 207 -13.35 -2.30 -6.88
CA ASP A 207 -13.58 -1.32 -5.83
C ASP A 207 -13.93 0.08 -6.39
N ASP A 208 -13.23 0.51 -7.45
CA ASP A 208 -13.52 1.76 -8.14
C ASP A 208 -14.90 1.74 -8.85
N ALA A 209 -15.28 0.59 -9.41
CA ALA A 209 -16.60 0.42 -9.99
C ALA A 209 -17.70 0.49 -8.91
N GLU A 210 -17.49 -0.13 -7.75
CA GLU A 210 -18.42 -0.10 -6.62
C GLU A 210 -18.52 1.32 -6.02
N ARG A 211 -17.40 2.03 -5.88
CA ARG A 211 -17.39 3.44 -5.43
C ARG A 211 -18.19 4.32 -6.37
N ARG A 212 -17.93 4.26 -7.69
CA ARG A 212 -18.68 5.03 -8.70
C ARG A 212 -20.16 4.69 -8.71
N ALA A 213 -20.51 3.42 -8.53
CA ALA A 213 -21.90 3.00 -8.44
C ALA A 213 -22.58 3.58 -7.19
N THR A 214 -21.90 3.59 -6.06
CA THR A 214 -22.38 4.16 -4.79
C THR A 214 -22.56 5.67 -4.89
N GLU A 215 -21.57 6.39 -5.43
CA GLU A 215 -21.66 7.84 -5.65
C GLU A 215 -22.83 8.20 -6.56
N LYS A 216 -22.99 7.49 -7.69
CA LYS A 216 -24.12 7.69 -8.60
C LYS A 216 -25.46 7.40 -7.93
N PHE A 217 -25.55 6.35 -7.11
CA PHE A 217 -26.76 6.03 -6.37
C PHE A 217 -27.13 7.14 -5.37
N VAL A 218 -26.14 7.70 -4.67
CA VAL A 218 -26.33 8.85 -3.78
C VAL A 218 -26.80 10.08 -4.56
N GLU A 219 -26.16 10.40 -5.69
CA GLU A 219 -26.54 11.53 -6.55
C GLU A 219 -28.00 11.40 -7.04
N ASP A 220 -28.40 10.20 -7.49
CA ASP A 220 -29.77 9.93 -7.91
C ASP A 220 -30.79 10.10 -6.78
N LEU A 221 -30.46 9.68 -5.54
CA LEU A 221 -31.34 9.86 -4.38
C LEU A 221 -31.47 11.33 -3.97
N LEU A 222 -30.36 12.07 -3.97
CA LEU A 222 -30.35 13.51 -3.67
C LEU A 222 -31.15 14.29 -4.73
N ALA A 223 -30.98 13.96 -6.01
CA ALA A 223 -31.71 14.59 -7.11
C ALA A 223 -33.24 14.37 -7.03
N ARG A 224 -33.68 13.24 -6.45
CA ARG A 224 -35.11 12.94 -6.21
C ARG A 224 -35.65 13.53 -4.91
N GLY A 225 -34.79 14.12 -4.07
CA GLY A 225 -35.14 14.57 -2.72
C GLY A 225 -35.44 13.40 -1.77
N GLU A 226 -34.93 12.19 -2.08
CA GLU A 226 -35.14 10.97 -1.30
C GLU A 226 -34.02 10.72 -0.29
N ALA A 227 -32.93 11.48 -0.35
CA ALA A 227 -31.84 11.46 0.62
C ALA A 227 -31.48 12.87 1.11
N VAL A 228 -30.83 12.93 2.27
CA VAL A 228 -30.16 14.13 2.82
C VAL A 228 -28.84 13.71 3.44
N TYR A 229 -27.90 14.64 3.60
CA TYR A 229 -26.68 14.35 4.36
C TYR A 229 -26.97 14.30 5.87
N GLU A 230 -26.13 13.57 6.60
CA GLU A 230 -26.21 13.56 8.06
C GLU A 230 -26.08 14.98 8.63
N GLY A 231 -27.02 15.35 9.51
CA GLY A 231 -27.12 16.69 10.08
C GLY A 231 -28.04 17.65 9.30
N GLU A 232 -28.46 17.30 8.09
CA GLU A 232 -29.49 18.06 7.35
C GLU A 232 -30.91 17.66 7.76
N GLU A 233 -31.85 18.60 7.68
CA GLU A 233 -33.24 18.38 8.09
C GLU A 233 -33.99 17.49 7.07
N PRO A 234 -34.48 16.29 7.46
CA PRO A 234 -35.19 15.41 6.55
C PRO A 234 -36.53 16.01 6.09
N THR A 235 -36.86 15.83 4.82
CA THR A 235 -38.18 16.17 4.28
C THR A 235 -39.15 14.97 4.40
N PRO A 236 -40.47 15.16 4.21
CA PRO A 236 -41.41 14.04 4.16
C PRO A 236 -41.14 13.00 3.06
N ARG A 237 -40.29 13.32 2.08
CA ARG A 237 -39.84 12.41 1.01
C ARG A 237 -38.51 11.74 1.29
N THR A 238 -37.80 12.20 2.31
CA THR A 238 -36.50 11.66 2.69
C THR A 238 -36.66 10.25 3.22
N THR A 239 -36.08 9.29 2.52
CA THR A 239 -36.07 7.86 2.86
C THR A 239 -34.69 7.36 3.24
N HIS A 240 -33.63 8.14 2.97
CA HIS A 240 -32.24 7.77 3.25
C HIS A 240 -31.48 8.93 3.89
N VAL A 241 -30.47 8.59 4.69
CA VAL A 241 -29.46 9.52 5.20
C VAL A 241 -28.11 9.07 4.64
N VAL A 242 -27.35 10.03 4.13
CA VAL A 242 -25.99 9.84 3.60
C VAL A 242 -25.00 10.31 4.65
N GLU A 243 -24.10 9.41 5.05
CA GLU A 243 -23.00 9.70 5.96
C GLU A 243 -21.70 9.68 5.16
N ARG A 244 -20.80 10.62 5.48
CA ARG A 244 -19.43 10.57 4.96
C ARG A 244 -18.54 10.03 6.07
N THR A 245 -17.91 8.90 5.81
CA THR A 245 -16.99 8.25 6.75
C THR A 245 -15.65 8.98 6.79
N ASP A 246 -14.86 8.73 7.83
CA ASP A 246 -13.56 9.39 8.07
C ASP A 246 -12.52 9.13 6.95
N ASP A 247 -12.67 8.02 6.22
CA ASP A 247 -11.87 7.68 5.04
C ASP A 247 -12.38 8.35 3.75
N GLY A 248 -13.40 9.21 3.84
CA GLY A 248 -13.99 9.96 2.73
C GLY A 248 -15.00 9.17 1.89
N ARG A 249 -15.31 7.91 2.25
CA ARG A 249 -16.36 7.12 1.58
C ARG A 249 -17.77 7.60 1.97
N LEU A 250 -18.75 7.26 1.14
CA LEU A 250 -20.17 7.54 1.39
C LEU A 250 -20.87 6.27 1.86
N SER A 251 -21.55 6.34 2.99
CA SER A 251 -22.45 5.30 3.49
C SER A 251 -23.90 5.78 3.34
N VAL A 252 -24.81 4.88 2.97
CA VAL A 252 -26.24 5.20 2.80
C VAL A 252 -27.06 4.35 3.74
N ARG A 253 -27.78 4.99 4.66
CA ARG A 253 -28.68 4.32 5.60
C ARG A 253 -30.13 4.66 5.30
N ARG A 254 -30.97 3.64 5.11
CA ARG A 254 -32.41 3.82 4.95
C ARG A 254 -33.05 4.17 6.29
N LEU A 255 -33.84 5.24 6.33
CA LEU A 255 -34.67 5.61 7.47
C LEU A 255 -35.81 4.59 7.60
N ARG A 256 -35.92 3.98 8.78
CA ARG A 256 -37.10 3.18 9.14
C ARG A 256 -38.12 4.11 9.77
N PHE A 257 -39.12 4.55 9.02
CA PHE A 257 -40.30 5.14 9.61
C PHE A 257 -41.14 4.01 10.22
N LEU A 258 -41.26 4.01 11.54
CA LEU A 258 -42.28 3.21 12.24
C LEU A 258 -43.62 3.86 11.92
N HIS A 259 -44.41 3.21 11.06
CA HIS A 259 -45.82 3.53 10.88
C HIS A 259 -46.64 3.07 12.09
#